data_AF-A0AAQ4F0Z7-F1
#
_entry.id   AF-A0AAQ4F0Z7-F1
#
_cell.length_a   1.000
_cell.length_b   1.000
_cell.length_c   1.000
_cell.angle_alpha   90.00
_cell.angle_beta   90.00
_cell.angle_gamma   90.00
#
_symmetry.space_group_name_H-M   'P 1'
#
loop_
_entity.id
_entity.type
_entity.pdbx_description
1 polymer ?
#
loop_
_entity_poly.entity_id
_entity_poly.type
_entity_poly.pdbx_seq_one_letter_code
_entity_poly.pdbx_strand_id
1 'polypeptide(L)'
;MALTFLSAIAFIEAGNVFGGGHYSGFQGADIRGPIFAAAATPGFSAAEPSYPPQPYSFGYDNRDEFGTQLFHKEQGDASNAKTGSYGYRDANGLFRTVSYVADAGGFRATVDTNEPGTAPGASADAVFKANPVAAPATVSGAAAGGPWAG
;
A
#
# COMPACT_ATOMS: atom_id res chain seq x y z
N MET A 1 -1.37 42.12 19.66
CA MET A 1 -2.42 41.30 20.32
C MET A 1 -2.10 39.85 19.96
N ALA A 2 -1.45 39.12 20.87
CA ALA A 2 -0.86 37.81 20.60
C ALA A 2 -1.90 36.70 20.85
N LEU A 3 -2.01 35.74 19.92
CA LEU A 3 -2.86 34.57 20.06
C LEU A 3 -1.99 33.37 20.43
N THR A 4 -2.11 32.89 21.67
CA THR A 4 -1.48 31.68 22.20
C THR A 4 -2.31 30.45 21.81
N PHE A 5 -1.68 29.45 21.18
CA PHE A 5 -2.30 28.13 20.96
C PHE A 5 -2.05 27.24 22.18
N LEU A 6 -3.12 26.74 22.80
CA LEU A 6 -3.04 25.71 23.83
C LEU A 6 -2.94 24.34 23.14
N SER A 7 -1.87 23.60 23.45
CA SER A 7 -1.70 22.19 23.13
C SER A 7 -2.52 21.35 24.11
N ALA A 8 -3.31 20.40 23.61
CA ALA A 8 -3.89 19.33 24.42
C ALA A 8 -3.40 17.98 23.85
N ILE A 9 -2.46 17.38 24.58
CA ILE A 9 -2.02 16.00 24.41
C ILE A 9 -3.12 15.11 25.03
N ALA A 10 -3.72 14.23 24.25
CA ALA A 10 -4.56 13.15 24.76
C ALA A 10 -3.75 11.85 24.74
N PHE A 11 -3.32 11.41 25.93
CA PHE A 11 -2.94 10.03 26.20
C PHE A 11 -4.19 9.15 26.15
N ILE A 12 -4.14 8.03 25.45
CA ILE A 12 -5.11 6.94 25.63
C ILE A 12 -4.33 5.70 26.04
N GLU A 13 -4.56 5.31 27.29
CA GLU A 13 -4.07 4.10 27.94
C GLU A 13 -4.66 2.84 27.31
N ALA A 14 -3.86 1.78 27.30
CA ALA A 14 -4.31 0.43 27.05
C ALA A 14 -5.28 -0.04 28.15
N GLY A 15 -6.49 -0.41 27.75
CA GLY A 15 -7.46 -1.07 28.61
C GLY A 15 -8.28 -2.06 27.79
N ASN A 16 -8.18 -3.35 28.15
CA ASN A 16 -8.91 -4.47 27.55
C ASN A 16 -10.41 -4.17 27.34
N VAL A 17 -10.91 -4.48 26.14
CA VAL A 17 -12.36 -4.63 25.90
C VAL A 17 -12.63 -6.05 25.43
N PHE A 18 -13.06 -6.88 26.39
CA PHE A 18 -13.88 -8.05 26.09
C PHE A 18 -15.23 -7.54 25.59
N GLY A 19 -15.62 -7.91 24.38
CA GLY A 19 -16.91 -7.56 23.79
C GLY A 19 -17.48 -8.73 23.01
N GLY A 20 -18.21 -9.60 23.71
CA GLY A 20 -19.06 -10.61 23.07
C GLY A 20 -20.18 -9.92 22.29
N GLY A 21 -20.31 -10.28 21.01
CA GLY A 21 -21.41 -9.82 20.17
C GLY A 21 -22.72 -10.52 20.56
N HIS A 22 -23.65 -9.75 21.11
CA HIS A 22 -25.05 -10.15 21.26
C HIS A 22 -25.74 -9.96 19.90
N TYR A 23 -26.09 -11.05 19.22
CA TYR A 23 -27.11 -11.00 18.18
C TYR A 23 -28.46 -11.41 18.78
N SER A 24 -29.34 -10.42 18.84
CA SER A 24 -30.75 -10.58 19.21
C SER A 24 -31.51 -11.19 18.04
N GLY A 25 -32.29 -12.24 18.32
CA GLY A 25 -33.44 -12.61 17.51
C GLY A 25 -33.67 -14.10 17.37
N PHE A 26 -34.31 -14.73 18.35
CA PHE A 26 -35.35 -15.74 18.08
C PHE A 26 -36.41 -15.68 19.19
N GLN A 27 -37.65 -15.59 18.74
CA GLN A 27 -38.87 -15.32 19.46
C GLN A 27 -39.53 -16.67 19.77
N GLY A 28 -39.80 -16.95 21.06
CA GLY A 28 -40.80 -17.90 21.55
C GLY A 28 -40.60 -19.40 21.29
N ALA A 29 -40.28 -20.16 22.35
CA ALA A 29 -40.98 -21.40 22.74
C ALA A 29 -40.42 -21.93 24.07
N ASP A 30 -41.32 -22.13 25.03
CA ASP A 30 -41.08 -22.88 26.27
C ASP A 30 -40.67 -24.32 25.91
N ILE A 31 -39.46 -24.74 26.28
CA ILE A 31 -39.08 -26.16 26.31
C ILE A 31 -38.27 -26.48 27.58
N ARG A 32 -38.99 -26.94 28.60
CA ARG A 32 -38.43 -27.73 29.70
C ARG A 32 -38.11 -29.14 29.16
N GLY A 33 -36.83 -29.42 28.91
CA GLY A 33 -36.31 -30.72 28.45
C GLY A 33 -34.82 -30.87 28.76
N PRO A 34 -34.27 -32.11 28.79
CA PRO A 34 -33.01 -32.39 29.44
C PRO A 34 -31.82 -31.77 28.70
N ILE A 35 -30.89 -31.24 29.49
CA ILE A 35 -29.60 -30.69 29.09
C ILE A 35 -28.80 -31.69 28.23
N PHE A 36 -28.68 -31.42 26.94
CA PHE A 36 -27.64 -32.05 26.12
C PHE A 36 -26.33 -31.29 26.37
N ALA A 37 -25.36 -31.97 26.96
CA ALA A 37 -24.01 -31.46 27.07
C ALA A 37 -23.42 -31.29 25.65
N ALA A 38 -23.29 -30.04 25.20
CA ALA A 38 -22.51 -29.72 24.01
C ALA A 38 -21.04 -30.06 24.32
N ALA A 39 -20.53 -31.13 23.72
CA ALA A 39 -19.12 -31.44 23.76
C ALA A 39 -18.37 -30.27 23.12
N ALA A 40 -17.58 -29.55 23.94
CA ALA A 40 -16.65 -28.56 23.45
C ALA A 40 -15.70 -29.27 22.49
N THR A 41 -15.86 -29.00 21.18
CA THR A 41 -14.83 -29.33 20.20
C THR A 41 -13.54 -28.66 20.68
N PRO A 42 -12.44 -29.39 20.93
CA PRO A 42 -11.18 -28.76 21.25
C PRO A 42 -10.84 -27.85 20.07
N GLY A 43 -10.91 -26.54 20.32
CA GLY A 43 -10.50 -25.54 19.35
C GLY A 43 -9.02 -25.75 19.09
N PHE A 44 -8.67 -26.10 17.86
CA PHE A 44 -7.30 -26.04 17.38
C PHE A 44 -6.90 -24.57 17.32
N SER A 45 -6.46 -24.01 18.45
CA SER A 45 -5.64 -22.81 18.46
C SER A 45 -4.21 -23.25 18.73
N ALA A 46 -3.59 -23.82 17.71
CA ALA A 46 -2.14 -23.91 17.67
C ALA A 46 -1.64 -22.51 17.31
N ALA A 47 -0.92 -21.87 18.23
CA ALA A 47 -0.18 -20.67 17.90
C ALA A 47 0.81 -21.03 16.78
N GLU A 48 0.70 -20.38 15.63
CA GLU A 48 1.69 -20.57 14.56
C GLU A 48 3.05 -20.10 15.07
N PRO A 49 4.13 -20.86 14.83
CA PRO A 49 5.48 -20.42 15.20
C PRO A 49 5.82 -19.12 14.46
N SER A 50 6.12 -18.06 15.21
CA SER A 50 6.59 -16.79 14.67
C SER A 50 8.07 -16.88 14.34
N TYR A 51 8.42 -16.81 13.06
CA TYR A 51 9.81 -16.77 12.61
C TYR A 51 10.32 -15.33 12.49
N PRO A 52 11.57 -15.04 12.91
CA PRO A 52 12.14 -13.72 12.72
C PRO A 52 12.38 -13.44 11.22
N PRO A 53 12.32 -12.16 10.79
CA PRO A 53 12.65 -11.77 9.43
C PRO A 53 14.04 -12.29 9.01
N GLN A 54 14.12 -12.91 7.84
CA GLN A 54 15.40 -13.35 7.28
C GLN A 54 15.89 -12.31 6.27
N PRO A 55 17.15 -11.83 6.39
CA PRO A 55 17.72 -10.94 5.39
C PRO A 55 17.71 -11.58 4.00
N TYR A 56 17.45 -10.75 2.98
CA TYR A 56 17.51 -11.18 1.58
C TYR A 56 18.03 -10.05 0.69
N SER A 57 18.44 -10.42 -0.51
CA SER A 57 18.73 -9.47 -1.58
C SER A 57 18.37 -10.12 -2.90
N PHE A 58 17.73 -9.37 -3.78
CA PHE A 58 17.46 -9.79 -5.14
C PHE A 58 17.57 -8.61 -6.09
N GLY A 59 17.77 -8.91 -7.36
CA GLY A 59 17.62 -7.92 -8.41
C GLY A 59 17.64 -8.55 -9.80
N TYR A 60 17.10 -7.81 -10.75
CA TYR A 60 17.12 -8.12 -12.16
C TYR A 60 17.29 -6.85 -12.99
N ASP A 61 17.85 -7.03 -14.18
CA ASP A 61 17.97 -6.01 -15.22
C ASP A 61 17.68 -6.71 -16.55
N ASN A 62 16.64 -6.27 -17.25
CA ASN A 62 16.17 -6.87 -18.49
C ASN A 62 16.07 -5.81 -19.57
N ARG A 63 16.49 -6.15 -20.78
CA ARG A 63 16.33 -5.30 -21.97
C ARG A 63 15.61 -6.08 -23.06
N ASP A 64 14.56 -5.49 -23.62
CA ASP A 64 13.79 -6.08 -24.71
C ASP A 64 14.36 -5.75 -26.11
N GLU A 65 13.78 -6.34 -27.14
CA GLU A 65 14.16 -6.12 -28.55
C GLU A 65 13.82 -4.71 -29.04
N PHE A 66 12.94 -3.99 -28.34
CA PHE A 66 12.52 -2.62 -28.65
C PHE A 66 13.41 -1.57 -27.97
N GLY A 67 14.41 -2.00 -27.20
CA GLY A 67 15.39 -1.14 -26.55
C GLY A 67 14.99 -0.63 -25.17
N THR A 68 13.84 -1.04 -24.65
CA THR A 68 13.40 -0.72 -23.28
C THR A 68 14.18 -1.54 -22.27
N GLN A 69 14.73 -0.88 -21.27
CA GLN A 69 15.35 -1.50 -20.11
C GLN A 69 14.41 -1.41 -18.91
N LEU A 70 14.24 -2.51 -18.18
CA LEU A 70 13.54 -2.59 -16.90
C LEU A 70 14.48 -3.16 -15.85
N PHE A 71 14.48 -2.60 -14.65
CA PHE A 71 15.27 -3.13 -13.55
C PHE A 71 14.53 -3.07 -12.23
N HIS A 72 14.92 -3.95 -11.32
CA HIS A 72 14.55 -3.87 -9.92
C HIS A 72 15.67 -4.45 -9.07
N LYS A 73 15.91 -3.83 -7.93
CA LYS A 73 16.74 -4.38 -6.86
C LYS A 73 16.11 -4.05 -5.51
N GLU A 74 16.13 -5.00 -4.61
CA GLU A 74 15.65 -4.84 -3.25
C GLU A 74 16.51 -5.69 -2.31
N GLN A 75 16.73 -5.17 -1.10
CA GLN A 75 17.29 -5.91 0.01
C GLN A 75 16.42 -5.71 1.25
N GLY A 76 16.23 -6.79 1.99
CA GLY A 76 15.58 -6.80 3.29
C GLY A 76 16.59 -7.13 4.39
N ASP A 77 16.47 -6.49 5.54
CA ASP A 77 17.31 -6.75 6.71
C ASP A 77 16.59 -7.55 7.81
N ALA A 78 17.32 -7.89 8.88
CA ALA A 78 16.79 -8.65 10.01
C ALA A 78 15.74 -7.87 10.85
N SER A 79 15.63 -6.56 10.64
CA SER A 79 14.66 -5.68 11.30
C SER A 79 13.35 -5.54 10.50
N ASN A 80 13.19 -6.32 9.42
CA ASN A 80 12.09 -6.18 8.44
C ASN A 80 12.15 -4.86 7.66
N ALA A 81 13.27 -4.13 7.68
CA ALA A 81 13.42 -2.96 6.83
C ALA A 81 13.79 -3.39 5.41
N LYS A 82 13.19 -2.74 4.41
CA LYS A 82 13.41 -3.00 2.99
C LYS A 82 13.89 -1.74 2.31
N THR A 83 14.91 -1.86 1.49
CA THR A 83 15.42 -0.76 0.68
C THR A 83 15.63 -1.24 -0.74
N GLY A 84 15.37 -0.38 -1.71
CA GLY A 84 15.55 -0.78 -3.09
C GLY A 84 15.24 0.32 -4.08
N SER A 85 15.30 -0.08 -5.34
CA SER A 85 14.89 0.76 -6.46
C SER A 85 14.33 -0.09 -7.58
N TYR A 86 13.35 0.45 -8.29
CA TYR A 86 12.88 -0.10 -9.57
C TYR A 86 12.76 1.02 -10.59
N GLY A 87 12.78 0.66 -11.85
CA GLY A 87 12.59 1.63 -12.90
C GLY A 87 12.62 1.04 -14.28
N TYR A 88 12.39 1.93 -15.24
CA TYR A 88 12.52 1.62 -16.64
C TYR A 88 13.14 2.80 -17.39
N ARG A 89 13.71 2.52 -18.56
CA ARG A 89 14.13 3.50 -19.56
C ARG A 89 13.80 2.96 -20.94
N ASP A 90 13.02 3.70 -21.72
CA ASP A 90 12.68 3.32 -23.09
C ASP A 90 13.75 3.76 -24.11
N ALA A 91 13.59 3.36 -25.37
CA ALA A 91 14.49 3.74 -26.45
C ALA A 91 14.48 5.25 -26.79
N ASN A 92 13.42 5.97 -26.43
CA ASN A 92 13.31 7.42 -26.59
C ASN A 92 13.97 8.19 -25.43
N GLY A 93 14.51 7.48 -24.44
CA GLY A 93 15.11 8.06 -23.24
C GLY A 93 14.10 8.50 -22.18
N LEU A 94 12.82 8.15 -22.33
CA LEU A 94 11.81 8.30 -21.29
C LEU A 94 12.11 7.33 -20.15
N PHE A 95 12.05 7.81 -18.91
CA PHE A 95 12.39 6.99 -17.76
C PHE A 95 11.59 7.36 -16.53
N ARG A 96 11.46 6.36 -15.65
CA ARG A 96 11.12 6.52 -14.25
C ARG A 96 12.03 5.64 -13.43
N THR A 97 12.64 6.21 -12.40
CA THR A 97 13.35 5.48 -11.36
C THR A 97 12.73 5.82 -10.02
N VAL A 98 12.34 4.80 -9.26
CA VAL A 98 11.82 4.94 -7.90
C VAL A 98 12.84 4.35 -6.95
N SER A 99 13.32 5.13 -5.99
CA SER A 99 14.12 4.68 -4.87
C SER A 99 13.27 4.72 -3.60
N TYR A 100 13.31 3.68 -2.78
CA TYR A 100 12.40 3.58 -1.63
C TYR A 100 13.05 2.95 -0.39
N VAL A 101 12.45 3.26 0.75
CA VAL A 101 12.71 2.65 2.07
C VAL A 101 11.37 2.31 2.71
N ALA A 102 11.21 1.07 3.13
CA ALA A 102 10.11 0.61 3.98
C ALA A 102 10.70 0.18 5.33
N ASP A 103 10.39 0.91 6.40
CA ASP A 103 10.81 0.57 7.76
C ASP A 103 9.72 0.94 8.77
N ALA A 104 10.05 1.02 10.05
CA ALA A 104 9.10 1.41 11.11
C ALA A 104 8.45 2.79 10.89
N GLY A 105 9.09 3.68 10.12
CA GLY A 105 8.56 4.97 9.70
C GLY A 105 7.64 4.91 8.46
N GLY A 106 7.28 3.70 7.99
CA GLY A 106 6.44 3.51 6.81
C GLY A 106 7.22 3.44 5.50
N PHE A 107 6.47 3.44 4.39
CA PHE A 107 7.02 3.41 3.03
C PHE A 107 7.25 4.83 2.52
N ARG A 108 8.49 5.17 2.20
CA ARG A 108 8.87 6.47 1.62
C ARG A 108 9.60 6.27 0.31
N ALA A 109 9.31 7.10 -0.68
CA ALA A 109 9.84 6.97 -2.03
C ALA A 109 10.34 8.30 -2.61
N THR A 110 11.36 8.22 -3.44
CA THR A 110 11.79 9.30 -4.33
C THR A 110 11.69 8.81 -5.76
N VAL A 111 10.97 9.56 -6.59
CA VAL A 111 10.72 9.29 -8.00
C VAL A 111 11.51 10.28 -8.84
N ASP A 112 12.48 9.80 -9.60
CA ASP A 112 13.19 10.57 -10.63
C ASP A 112 12.58 10.23 -12.00
N THR A 113 12.04 11.21 -12.72
CA THR A 113 11.31 10.97 -13.98
C THR A 113 11.40 12.14 -14.96
N ASN A 114 11.31 11.84 -16.26
CA ASN A 114 11.10 12.82 -17.33
C ASN A 114 9.80 12.59 -18.11
N GLU A 115 8.85 11.83 -17.56
CA GLU A 115 7.57 11.51 -18.20
C GLU A 115 6.69 12.75 -18.41
N PRO A 116 6.19 12.99 -19.63
CA PRO A 116 5.26 14.07 -19.92
C PRO A 116 4.04 14.04 -18.99
N GLY A 117 3.62 15.21 -18.52
CA GLY A 117 2.47 15.34 -17.62
C GLY A 117 2.77 15.09 -16.14
N THR A 118 4.02 14.77 -15.76
CA THR A 118 4.41 14.65 -14.35
C THR A 118 5.02 15.97 -13.85
N ALA A 119 4.40 16.59 -12.84
CA ALA A 119 4.93 17.78 -12.19
C ALA A 119 5.87 17.41 -11.02
N PRO A 120 6.92 18.20 -10.74
CA PRO A 120 7.73 18.03 -9.55
C PRO A 120 6.91 18.41 -8.31
N GLY A 121 7.17 17.74 -7.18
CA GLY A 121 6.45 18.01 -5.93
C GLY A 121 6.52 16.85 -4.95
N ALA A 122 5.69 16.90 -3.91
CA ALA A 122 5.52 15.82 -2.95
C ALA A 122 4.05 15.44 -2.85
N SER A 123 3.79 14.14 -2.70
CA SER A 123 2.46 13.59 -2.45
C SER A 123 2.59 12.49 -1.41
N ALA A 124 1.98 12.69 -0.24
CA ALA A 124 2.21 11.85 0.94
C ALA A 124 3.72 11.64 1.18
N ASP A 125 4.16 10.39 1.36
CA ASP A 125 5.55 9.98 1.58
C ASP A 125 6.37 9.80 0.28
N ALA A 126 5.88 10.29 -0.86
CA ALA A 126 6.57 10.24 -2.14
C ALA A 126 7.01 11.63 -2.62
N VAL A 127 8.28 11.76 -2.99
CA VAL A 127 8.85 12.97 -3.59
C VAL A 127 9.12 12.75 -5.07
N PHE A 128 8.61 13.63 -5.93
CA PHE A 128 8.77 13.60 -7.37
C PHE A 128 9.81 14.64 -7.81
N LYS A 129 10.96 14.15 -8.26
CA LYS A 129 12.00 14.90 -8.98
C LYS A 129 11.73 14.78 -10.47
N ALA A 130 10.69 15.48 -10.94
CA ALA A 130 10.26 15.42 -12.32
C ALA A 130 10.90 16.52 -13.18
N ASN A 131 11.38 16.14 -14.35
CA ASN A 131 11.82 17.05 -15.42
C ASN A 131 11.16 16.61 -16.75
N PRO A 132 9.84 16.83 -16.91
CA PRO A 132 9.05 16.25 -17.99
C PRO A 132 9.47 16.76 -19.37
N VAL A 133 9.60 15.85 -20.33
CA VAL A 133 9.75 16.21 -21.75
C VAL A 133 8.40 16.60 -22.35
N ALA A 134 8.39 17.27 -23.50
CA ALA A 134 7.15 17.62 -24.19
C ALA A 134 6.34 16.35 -24.54
N ALA A 135 5.05 16.36 -24.23
CA ALA A 135 4.16 15.28 -24.64
C ALA A 135 4.07 15.25 -26.19
N PRO A 136 4.03 14.08 -26.82
CA PRO A 136 3.60 14.00 -28.20
C PRO A 136 2.18 14.59 -28.28
N ALA A 137 1.96 15.52 -29.21
CA ALA A 137 0.66 16.18 -29.37
C ALA A 137 -0.42 15.11 -29.60
N THR A 138 -1.32 14.96 -28.63
CA THR A 138 -2.53 14.15 -28.84
C THR A 138 -3.32 14.83 -29.95
N VAL A 139 -3.49 14.17 -31.09
CA VAL A 139 -4.55 14.54 -32.03
C VAL A 139 -5.84 14.38 -31.24
N SER A 140 -6.43 15.50 -30.81
CA SER A 140 -7.71 15.52 -30.10
C SER A 140 -8.72 14.82 -31.00
N GLY A 141 -9.03 13.56 -30.69
CA GLY A 141 -10.10 12.82 -31.35
C GLY A 141 -11.38 13.63 -31.18
N ALA A 142 -11.94 14.05 -32.31
CA ALA A 142 -13.25 14.68 -32.39
C ALA A 142 -14.26 13.89 -31.55
N ALA A 143 -15.07 14.62 -30.78
CA ALA A 143 -16.24 14.06 -30.11
C ALA A 143 -17.10 13.33 -31.15
N ALA A 144 -17.01 12.01 -31.17
CA ALA A 144 -17.95 11.16 -31.90
C ALA A 144 -19.25 11.14 -31.09
N GLY A 145 -20.19 12.01 -31.44
CA GLY A 145 -21.57 11.93 -30.98
C GLY A 145 -22.15 10.55 -31.31
N GLY A 146 -22.47 9.77 -30.29
CA GLY A 146 -23.16 8.48 -30.44
C GLY A 146 -24.67 8.68 -30.59
N PRO A 147 -25.37 7.91 -31.45
CA PRO A 147 -26.76 8.19 -31.84
C PRO A 147 -27.83 7.55 -30.94
N TRP A 148 -27.54 7.24 -29.67
CA TRP A 148 -28.52 6.59 -28.78
C TRP A 148 -29.27 7.61 -27.90
N ALA A 149 -29.87 8.61 -28.54
CA ALA A 149 -30.91 9.44 -27.96
C ALA A 149 -32.20 9.20 -28.75
N GLY A 150 -33.04 8.31 -28.24
CA GLY A 150 -34.35 7.96 -28.77
C GLY A 150 -35.11 7.12 -27.76
#